data_AF-A0A7V1Y5C2-F1
#
_entry.id   AF-A0A7V1Y5C2-F1
#
_cell.length_a   1.000
_cell.length_b   1.000
_cell.length_c   1.000
_cell.angle_alpha   90.00
_cell.angle_beta   90.00
_cell.angle_gamma   90.00
#
_symmetry.space_group_name_H-M   'P 1'
#
loop_
_entity.id
_entity.type
_entity.pdbx_description
1 polymer ?
#
loop_
_entity_poly.entity_id
_entity_poly.type
_entity_poly.pdbx_seq_one_letter_code
_entity_poly.pdbx_strand_id
1 'polypeptide(L)'
;MNWIIETGQAWKLYAAIAGFGGAIVCFTVACVSLGADSGRFAGFTAAGAFLAVATFVWLTLALRCPHCGAKLVWTMVATRPHTSWMIDLAALEQCPVCRRPLMHGRL
;
A
#
# COMPACT_ATOMS: atom_id res chain seq x y z
N MET A 1 -19.34 -4.59 0.00
CA MET A 1 -18.46 -5.78 -0.01
C MET A 1 -17.11 -5.39 -0.58
N ASN A 2 -15.99 -5.93 -0.06
CA ASN A 2 -14.64 -5.51 -0.44
C ASN A 2 -13.99 -6.58 -1.34
N TRP A 3 -13.81 -6.27 -2.63
CA TRP A 3 -13.28 -7.20 -3.65
C TRP A 3 -11.86 -7.70 -3.31
N ILE A 4 -11.10 -6.90 -2.54
CA ILE A 4 -9.76 -7.25 -2.09
C ILE A 4 -9.77 -8.51 -1.20
N ILE A 5 -10.83 -8.68 -0.41
CA ILE A 5 -11.02 -9.85 0.46
C ILE A 5 -11.43 -11.06 -0.38
N GLU A 6 -12.39 -10.90 -1.29
CA GLU A 6 -12.90 -12.00 -2.14
C GLU A 6 -11.85 -12.54 -3.12
N THR A 7 -10.97 -11.69 -3.63
CA THR A 7 -9.89 -12.08 -4.54
C THR A 7 -8.69 -12.70 -3.82
N GLY A 8 -8.72 -12.82 -2.50
CA GLY A 8 -7.61 -13.33 -1.69
C GLY A 8 -6.38 -12.41 -1.68
N GLN A 9 -6.51 -11.15 -2.10
CA GLN A 9 -5.40 -10.19 -2.11
C GLN A 9 -5.24 -9.43 -0.80
N ALA A 10 -6.11 -9.70 0.19
CA ALA A 10 -6.06 -9.09 1.52
C ALA A 10 -4.70 -9.24 2.22
N TRP A 11 -3.99 -10.36 2.01
CA TRP A 11 -2.65 -10.56 2.60
C TRP A 11 -1.64 -9.49 2.17
N LYS A 12 -1.77 -8.94 0.94
CA LYS A 12 -0.90 -7.85 0.44
C LYS A 12 -1.17 -6.55 1.16
N LEU A 13 -2.43 -6.30 1.51
CA LEU A 13 -2.82 -5.14 2.31
C LEU A 13 -2.31 -5.28 3.75
N TYR A 14 -2.46 -6.44 4.37
CA TYR A 14 -1.90 -6.71 5.69
C TYR A 14 -0.37 -6.57 5.71
N ALA A 15 0.32 -7.05 4.67
CA ALA A 15 1.76 -6.86 4.53
C ALA A 15 2.15 -5.38 4.43
N ALA A 16 1.39 -4.57 3.69
CA ALA A 16 1.62 -3.12 3.62
C ALA A 16 1.35 -2.42 4.96
N ILE A 17 0.28 -2.80 5.67
CA ILE A 17 -0.02 -2.29 7.01
C ILE A 17 1.14 -2.61 7.96
N ALA A 18 1.66 -3.85 7.93
CA ALA A 18 2.81 -4.25 8.74
C ALA A 18 4.07 -3.45 8.37
N GLY A 19 4.33 -3.22 7.08
CA GLY A 19 5.46 -2.41 6.60
C GLY A 19 5.39 -0.95 7.07
N PHE A 20 4.23 -0.31 6.94
CA PHE A 20 4.01 1.04 7.45
C PHE A 20 4.07 1.11 8.97
N GLY A 21 3.54 0.10 9.66
CA GLY A 21 3.67 -0.05 11.11
C GLY A 21 5.13 -0.11 11.56
N GLY A 22 5.96 -0.89 10.86
CA GLY A 22 7.41 -0.94 11.08
C GLY A 22 8.08 0.41 10.87
N ALA A 23 7.70 1.15 9.83
CA ALA A 23 8.26 2.48 9.56
C ALA A 23 7.91 3.46 10.69
N ILE A 24 6.66 3.45 11.17
CA ILE A 24 6.22 4.26 12.31
C ILE A 24 7.03 3.92 13.56
N VAL A 25 7.25 2.63 13.85
CA VAL A 25 8.08 2.20 14.99
C VAL A 25 9.51 2.73 14.86
N CYS A 26 10.12 2.63 13.67
CA CYS A 26 11.45 3.19 13.42
C CYS A 26 11.51 4.71 13.66
N PHE A 27 10.51 5.45 13.19
CA PHE A 27 10.43 6.90 13.45
C PHE A 27 10.23 7.22 14.94
N THR A 28 9.40 6.48 15.65
CA THR A 28 9.22 6.65 17.10
C THR A 28 10.52 6.42 17.86
N VAL A 29 11.25 5.35 17.52
CA VAL A 29 12.57 5.06 18.10
C VAL A 29 13.58 6.16 17.75
N ALA A 30 13.55 6.67 16.51
CA ALA A 30 14.38 7.80 16.11
C ALA A 30 14.09 9.03 16.99
N CYS A 31 12.82 9.40 17.17
CA CYS A 31 12.45 10.53 18.03
C CYS A 31 12.91 10.36 19.48
N VAL A 32 12.80 9.16 20.06
CA VAL A 32 13.30 8.89 21.42
C VAL A 32 14.84 8.98 21.46
N SER A 33 15.52 8.55 20.39
CA SER A 33 16.98 8.57 20.32
C SER A 33 17.59 9.99 20.25
N LEU A 34 16.81 11.00 19.85
CA LEU A 34 17.20 12.41 19.92
C LEU A 34 17.44 12.88 21.37
N GLY A 35 16.64 12.38 22.32
CA GLY A 35 16.79 12.71 23.74
C GLY A 35 17.92 11.95 24.44
N ALA A 36 18.54 10.97 23.77
CA ALA A 36 19.49 10.04 24.35
C ALA A 36 20.95 10.26 23.87
N ASP A 37 21.24 11.37 23.18
CA ASP A 37 22.57 11.70 22.60
C ASP A 37 23.23 10.56 21.81
N SER A 38 22.39 9.72 21.20
CA SER A 38 22.87 8.58 20.42
C SER A 38 22.91 8.96 18.94
N GLY A 39 24.06 8.83 18.29
CA GLY A 39 24.23 9.01 16.83
C GLY A 39 23.42 8.04 15.95
N ARG A 40 22.45 7.35 16.54
CA ARG A 40 21.55 6.36 15.94
C ARG A 40 20.33 6.99 15.28
N PHE A 41 20.05 8.27 15.57
CA PHE A 41 18.93 9.02 14.99
C PHE A 41 18.91 8.95 13.47
N ALA A 42 20.04 9.26 12.83
CA ALA A 42 20.15 9.25 11.37
C ALA A 42 19.87 7.85 10.78
N GLY A 43 20.35 6.79 11.46
CA GLY A 43 20.13 5.41 11.04
C GLY A 43 18.66 5.00 11.09
N PHE A 44 17.98 5.25 12.22
CA PHE A 44 16.57 4.90 12.37
C PHE A 44 15.65 5.74 11.48
N THR A 45 15.97 7.02 11.28
CA THR A 45 15.22 7.91 10.39
C THR A 45 15.35 7.47 8.93
N ALA A 46 16.58 7.16 8.48
CA ALA A 46 16.82 6.66 7.13
C ALA A 46 16.14 5.30 6.92
N ALA A 47 16.22 4.39 7.89
CA ALA A 47 15.56 3.09 7.83
C ALA A 47 14.03 3.21 7.76
N GLY A 48 13.44 4.06 8.60
CA GLY A 48 12.00 4.33 8.58
C GLY A 48 11.52 4.94 7.26
N ALA A 49 12.25 5.94 6.74
CA ALA A 49 11.95 6.55 5.45
C ALA A 49 12.06 5.55 4.30
N PHE A 50 13.15 4.77 4.25
CA PHE A 50 13.35 3.74 3.24
C PHE A 50 12.25 2.68 3.30
N LEU A 51 11.91 2.20 4.49
CA LEU A 51 10.87 1.19 4.68
C LEU A 51 9.50 1.71 4.25
N ALA A 52 9.16 2.97 4.56
CA ALA A 52 7.91 3.58 4.14
C ALA A 52 7.80 3.69 2.61
N VAL A 53 8.85 4.20 1.96
CA VAL A 53 8.89 4.33 0.49
C VAL A 53 8.87 2.96 -0.18
N ALA A 54 9.67 2.01 0.29
CA ALA A 54 9.72 0.65 -0.23
C ALA A 54 8.36 -0.05 -0.08
N THR A 55 7.70 0.10 1.08
CA THR A 55 6.36 -0.46 1.32
C THR A 55 5.33 0.14 0.39
N PHE A 56 5.36 1.46 0.18
CA PHE A 56 4.45 2.14 -0.73
C PHE A 56 4.65 1.66 -2.17
N VAL A 57 5.89 1.66 -2.66
CA VAL A 57 6.22 1.18 -4.01
C VAL A 57 5.82 -0.29 -4.17
N TRP A 58 6.12 -1.15 -3.19
CA TRP A 58 5.70 -2.54 -3.19
C TRP A 58 4.18 -2.68 -3.28
N LEU A 59 3.43 -1.96 -2.45
CA LEU A 59 1.96 -1.98 -2.47
C LEU A 59 1.41 -1.59 -3.85
N THR A 60 1.99 -0.56 -4.48
CA THR A 60 1.56 -0.12 -5.82
C THR A 60 1.79 -1.16 -6.91
N LEU A 61 2.78 -2.04 -6.73
CA LEU A 61 3.15 -3.10 -7.66
C LEU A 61 2.49 -4.46 -7.35
N ALA A 62 2.12 -4.67 -6.09
CA ALA A 62 1.59 -5.93 -5.57
C ALA A 62 0.10 -6.11 -5.89
N LEU A 63 -0.69 -5.03 -5.84
CA LEU A 63 -2.11 -5.05 -6.19
C LEU A 63 -2.30 -5.16 -7.70
N ARG A 64 -2.78 -6.32 -8.15
CA ARG A 64 -2.91 -6.67 -9.57
C ARG A 64 -4.30 -7.20 -9.87
N CYS A 65 -4.85 -6.88 -11.03
CA CYS A 65 -6.11 -7.45 -11.48
C CYS A 65 -5.99 -8.98 -11.63
N PRO A 66 -6.91 -9.79 -11.07
CA PRO A 66 -6.87 -11.25 -11.20
C PRO A 66 -7.10 -11.75 -12.62
N HIS A 67 -7.72 -10.94 -13.49
CA HIS A 67 -8.03 -11.33 -14.87
C HIS A 67 -6.94 -10.97 -15.88
N CYS A 68 -6.36 -9.77 -15.79
CA CYS A 68 -5.40 -9.26 -16.76
C CYS A 68 -4.00 -9.01 -16.18
N GLY A 69 -3.82 -9.12 -14.86
CA GLY A 69 -2.55 -8.86 -14.19
C GLY A 69 -2.15 -7.38 -14.11
N ALA A 70 -2.98 -6.46 -14.59
CA ALA A 70 -2.69 -5.02 -14.58
C ALA A 70 -2.49 -4.49 -13.16
N LYS A 71 -1.49 -3.61 -12.97
CA LYS A 71 -1.16 -2.96 -11.70
C LYS A 71 -2.19 -1.86 -11.38
N LEU A 72 -3.24 -2.23 -10.65
CA LEU A 72 -4.42 -1.38 -10.40
C LEU A 72 -4.08 -0.07 -9.69
N VAL A 73 -3.22 -0.14 -8.68
CA VAL A 73 -2.81 1.05 -7.92
C VAL A 73 -2.02 2.01 -8.80
N TRP A 74 -1.05 1.51 -9.57
CA TRP A 74 -0.29 2.36 -10.49
C TRP A 74 -1.19 3.03 -11.54
N THR A 75 -2.14 2.29 -12.10
CA THR A 75 -3.10 2.87 -13.05
C THR A 75 -3.99 3.94 -12.42
N MET A 76 -4.39 3.77 -11.17
CA MET A 76 -5.18 4.76 -10.43
C MET A 76 -4.36 6.00 -10.07
N VAL A 77 -3.15 5.82 -9.57
CA VAL A 77 -2.22 6.92 -9.24
C VAL A 77 -1.88 7.75 -10.47
N ALA A 78 -1.74 7.13 -11.65
CA ALA A 78 -1.48 7.83 -12.90
C ALA A 78 -2.71 8.58 -13.47
N THR A 79 -3.92 8.23 -13.05
CA THR A 79 -5.16 8.76 -13.65
C THR A 79 -5.99 9.64 -12.71
N ARG A 80 -5.77 9.59 -11.39
CA ARG A 80 -6.59 10.27 -10.37
C ARG A 80 -5.72 11.09 -9.40
N PRO A 81 -6.26 12.18 -8.81
CA PRO A 81 -5.55 13.03 -7.85
C PRO A 81 -5.23 12.30 -6.51
N HIS A 82 -4.17 12.77 -5.85
CA HIS A 82 -3.38 12.09 -4.81
C HIS A 82 -4.09 11.50 -3.58
N THR A 83 -5.35 11.87 -3.30
CA THR A 83 -6.04 11.45 -2.07
C THR A 83 -7.29 10.61 -2.32
N SER A 84 -7.99 10.79 -3.46
CA SER A 84 -9.21 10.05 -3.73
C SER A 84 -8.94 8.63 -4.23
N TRP A 85 -7.78 8.41 -4.86
CA TRP A 85 -7.47 7.16 -5.53
C TRP A 85 -7.52 5.94 -4.60
N MET A 86 -7.19 6.08 -3.30
CA MET A 86 -7.28 4.96 -2.35
C MET A 86 -8.72 4.55 -2.07
N ILE A 87 -9.60 5.54 -1.89
CA ILE A 87 -11.04 5.32 -1.65
C ILE A 87 -11.66 4.74 -2.93
N ASP A 88 -11.33 5.34 -4.09
CA ASP A 88 -11.78 4.89 -5.41
C ASP A 88 -11.28 3.47 -5.73
N LEU A 89 -10.08 3.08 -5.28
CA LEU A 89 -9.55 1.73 -5.44
C LEU A 89 -10.33 0.71 -4.59
N ALA A 90 -10.70 1.07 -3.36
CA ALA A 90 -11.52 0.21 -2.51
C ALA A 90 -12.96 0.07 -3.03
N ALA A 91 -13.50 1.13 -3.64
CA ALA A 91 -14.81 1.16 -4.28
C ALA A 91 -14.82 0.60 -5.71
N LEU A 92 -13.67 0.12 -6.22
CA LEU A 92 -13.54 -0.27 -7.60
C LEU A 92 -14.24 -1.61 -7.89
N GLU A 93 -15.30 -1.57 -8.71
CA GLU A 93 -16.02 -2.79 -9.11
C GLU A 93 -15.43 -3.43 -10.36
N GLN A 94 -14.78 -2.66 -11.24
CA GLN A 94 -14.30 -3.13 -12.54
C GLN A 94 -12.87 -2.65 -12.81
N CYS A 95 -12.06 -3.47 -13.47
CA CYS A 95 -10.69 -3.10 -13.83
C CYS A 95 -10.68 -2.03 -14.93
N PRO A 96 -9.96 -0.90 -14.78
CA PRO A 96 -9.90 0.15 -15.81
C PRO A 96 -9.21 -0.29 -17.11
N VAL A 97 -8.40 -1.35 -17.07
CA VAL A 97 -7.66 -1.87 -18.24
C VAL A 97 -8.50 -2.88 -19.02
N CYS A 98 -8.98 -3.94 -18.38
CA CYS A 98 -9.72 -5.01 -19.06
C CYS A 98 -11.24 -4.93 -18.94
N ARG A 99 -11.77 -3.95 -18.19
CA ARG A 99 -13.20 -3.73 -17.88
C ARG A 99 -13.94 -4.94 -17.31
N ARG A 100 -13.23 -5.97 -16.87
CA ARG A 100 -13.83 -7.12 -16.19
C ARG A 100 -14.14 -6.76 -14.74
N PRO A 101 -15.24 -7.28 -14.18
CA PRO A 101 -15.57 -7.08 -12.78
C PRO A 101 -14.48 -7.70 -11.89
N LEU A 102 -14.07 -6.96 -10.87
CA LEU A 102 -13.12 -7.40 -9.85
C LEU A 102 -13.79 -8.29 -8.80
N MET A 103 -15.11 -8.15 -8.63
CA MET A 103 -15.94 -9.06 -7.85
C MET A 103 -16.54 -10.11 -8.77
N HIS A 104 -16.35 -11.38 -8.43
CA HIS A 104 -17.07 -12.46 -9.08
C HIS A 104 -18.45 -12.55 -8.41
N GLY A 105 -19.37 -11.68 -8.82
CA GLY A 105 -20.74 -11.70 -8.34
C GLY A 105 -21.36 -13.07 -8.65
N ARG A 106 -21.44 -13.93 -7.63
CA ARG A 106 -22.51 -14.93 -7.56
C ARG A 106 -23.79 -14.15 -7.24
N LEU A 107 -24.61 -13.96 -8.26
CA LEU A 107 -26.06 -13.81 -8.10
C LEU A 107 -26.60 -15.05 -7.37
#